data_AF-A0A352RGQ0-F1
#
_entry.id   AF-A0A352RGQ0-F1
#
_cell.length_a   1.000
_cell.length_b   1.000
_cell.length_c   1.000
_cell.angle_alpha   90.00
_cell.angle_beta   90.00
_cell.angle_gamma   90.00
#
_symmetry.space_group_name_H-M   'P 1'
#
loop_
_entity.id
_entity.type
_entity.pdbx_description
1 polymer ?
#
loop_
_entity_poly.entity_id
_entity_poly.type
_entity_poly.pdbx_seq_one_letter_code
_entity_poly.pdbx_strand_id
1 'polypeptide(L)'
;MKLFQFLVLIFLLFQLNFGVALGNPDSSDSDSNDDSKPVNEAYQNAYYEVKSGNFQVAIKYLKQAAKSSTNKADIYNLMGYSHRKLDLLEEAFFWYKKALKLDPRHQGANEYIGELYLRTNNLKKAEEHLEVLDDVCLFGCDEYDDLKDAIEKYKKSM
;
A
#
# COMPACT_ATOMS: atom_id res chain seq x y z
N MET A 1 55.74 -18.41 -4.73
CA MET A 1 56.86 -18.32 -3.76
C MET A 1 56.58 -17.17 -2.84
N LYS A 2 56.44 -17.24 -1.52
CA LYS A 2 56.38 -18.26 -0.46
C LYS A 2 55.61 -17.50 0.65
N LEU A 3 54.52 -18.01 1.22
CA LEU A 3 54.54 -18.48 2.61
C LEU A 3 53.23 -19.25 2.91
N PHE A 4 53.09 -20.39 2.25
CA PHE A 4 52.33 -21.51 2.80
C PHE A 4 53.18 -22.11 3.93
N GLN A 5 52.55 -22.69 4.96
CA GLN A 5 53.14 -23.46 6.07
C GLN A 5 53.52 -22.65 7.32
N PHE A 6 52.60 -22.54 8.27
CA PHE A 6 52.86 -22.96 9.64
C PHE A 6 51.54 -23.47 10.27
N LEU A 7 51.45 -24.81 10.36
CA LEU A 7 50.65 -25.65 11.27
C LEU A 7 49.17 -25.27 11.51
N VAL A 8 48.17 -25.99 10.99
CA VAL A 8 47.88 -27.43 11.23
C VAL A 8 48.24 -27.86 12.66
N LEU A 9 47.39 -27.51 13.63
CA LEU A 9 47.00 -28.37 14.75
C LEU A 9 45.94 -27.62 15.58
N ILE A 10 44.66 -27.92 15.34
CA ILE A 10 43.59 -28.18 16.32
C ILE A 10 42.43 -28.67 15.43
N PHE A 11 42.64 -29.87 14.91
CA PHE A 11 41.58 -30.72 14.39
C PHE A 11 41.53 -31.86 15.40
N LEU A 12 40.61 -31.78 16.37
CA LEU A 12 40.00 -32.94 17.03
C LEU A 12 39.05 -32.51 18.16
N LEU A 13 37.80 -32.94 17.99
CA LEU A 13 36.79 -33.22 19.01
C LEU A 13 35.95 -32.03 19.53
N PHE A 14 34.98 -31.61 18.73
CA PHE A 14 33.63 -31.37 19.26
C PHE A 14 32.57 -31.73 18.22
N GLN A 15 32.47 -33.03 17.91
CA GLN A 15 31.25 -33.60 17.35
C GLN A 15 30.41 -34.03 18.54
N LEU A 16 29.31 -33.34 18.82
CA LEU A 16 28.13 -33.89 19.48
C LEU A 16 26.93 -32.95 19.20
N ASN A 17 26.06 -33.43 18.30
CA ASN A 17 24.63 -33.19 18.19
C ASN A 17 24.12 -31.73 18.20
N PHE A 18 23.88 -31.19 17.00
CA PHE A 18 22.75 -30.28 16.78
C PHE A 18 21.90 -30.82 15.65
N GLY A 19 20.65 -31.16 15.99
CA GLY A 19 19.67 -31.71 15.06
C GLY A 19 19.36 -30.73 13.93
N VAL A 20 19.26 -31.27 12.72
CA VAL A 20 18.81 -30.54 11.54
C VAL A 20 17.30 -30.37 11.65
N ALA A 21 16.85 -29.20 12.10
CA ALA A 21 15.49 -28.74 11.87
C ALA A 21 15.49 -27.90 10.58
N LEU A 22 14.85 -28.42 9.53
CA LEU A 22 14.55 -27.65 8.32
C LEU A 22 13.47 -26.61 8.68
N GLY A 23 13.91 -25.40 9.03
CA GLY A 23 13.07 -24.21 9.11
C GLY A 23 13.22 -23.39 7.82
N ASN A 24 12.11 -23.11 7.16
CA ASN A 24 12.04 -22.26 5.96
C ASN A 24 12.58 -20.84 6.26
N PRO A 25 13.27 -20.19 5.32
CA PRO A 25 13.58 -18.77 5.42
C PRO A 25 12.38 -17.98 4.88
N ASP A 26 11.35 -17.78 5.70
CA ASP A 26 10.37 -16.73 5.41
C ASP A 26 10.98 -15.39 5.82
N SER A 27 11.55 -14.73 4.81
CA SER A 27 11.70 -13.28 4.78
C SER A 27 10.33 -12.66 4.54
N SER A 28 9.73 -12.09 5.58
CA SER A 28 8.82 -10.96 5.42
C SER A 28 8.90 -10.10 6.66
N ASP A 29 9.01 -8.80 6.40
CA ASP A 29 9.54 -7.80 7.31
C ASP A 29 8.70 -7.64 8.58
N SER A 30 9.41 -7.63 9.71
CA SER A 30 8.90 -7.17 10.98
C SER A 30 8.83 -5.65 10.97
N ASP A 31 7.72 -5.09 10.49
CA ASP A 31 7.33 -3.73 10.85
C ASP A 31 6.48 -3.79 12.13
N SER A 32 7.18 -3.79 13.26
CA SER A 32 6.61 -3.66 14.59
C SER A 32 6.01 -2.26 14.77
N ASN A 33 4.68 -2.15 14.67
CA ASN A 33 3.93 -0.96 15.08
C ASN A 33 2.80 -1.35 16.06
N ASP A 34 3.14 -1.24 17.34
CA ASP A 34 2.27 -0.91 18.50
C ASP A 34 0.97 -1.72 18.71
N ASP A 35 1.06 -2.76 19.54
CA ASP A 35 0.01 -3.66 20.04
C ASP A 35 -1.03 -3.02 21.01
N SER A 36 -1.30 -1.71 20.96
CA SER A 36 -2.16 -1.06 21.98
C SER A 36 -3.51 -0.51 21.49
N LYS A 37 -3.90 -0.71 20.23
CA LYS A 37 -5.27 -0.41 19.76
C LYS A 37 -5.87 -1.66 19.14
N PRO A 38 -7.09 -2.09 19.53
CA PRO A 38 -7.78 -3.14 18.79
C PRO A 38 -7.91 -2.65 17.36
N VAL A 39 -7.16 -3.29 16.46
CA VAL A 39 -7.34 -3.15 15.03
C VAL A 39 -8.84 -3.30 14.78
N ASN A 40 -9.47 -2.27 14.21
CA ASN A 40 -10.90 -2.30 14.01
C ASN A 40 -11.21 -3.49 13.09
N GLU A 41 -11.85 -4.52 13.63
CA GLU A 41 -12.22 -5.75 12.91
C GLU A 41 -12.94 -5.42 11.59
N ALA A 42 -13.79 -4.39 11.60
CA ALA A 42 -14.46 -3.93 10.40
C ALA A 42 -13.50 -3.35 9.35
N TYR A 43 -12.39 -2.73 9.75
CA TYR A 43 -11.38 -2.30 8.78
C TYR A 43 -10.67 -3.49 8.12
N GLN A 44 -10.33 -4.52 8.91
CA GLN A 44 -9.69 -5.73 8.37
C GLN A 44 -10.62 -6.50 7.43
N ASN A 45 -11.88 -6.69 7.84
CA ASN A 45 -12.90 -7.29 7.00
C ASN A 45 -13.10 -6.46 5.72
N ALA A 46 -13.14 -5.13 5.82
CA ALA A 46 -13.20 -4.27 4.64
C ALA A 46 -12.01 -4.48 3.70
N TYR A 47 -10.79 -4.50 4.22
CA TYR A 47 -9.58 -4.68 3.43
C TYR A 47 -9.59 -6.03 2.69
N TYR A 48 -9.97 -7.11 3.40
CA TYR A 48 -10.13 -8.43 2.80
C TYR A 48 -11.14 -8.40 1.63
N GLU A 49 -12.33 -7.83 1.84
CA GLU A 49 -13.35 -7.76 0.80
C GLU A 49 -12.93 -6.90 -0.39
N VAL A 50 -12.13 -5.83 -0.18
CA VAL A 50 -11.52 -5.06 -1.27
C VAL A 50 -10.58 -5.93 -2.11
N LYS A 51 -9.71 -6.72 -1.46
CA LYS A 51 -8.78 -7.63 -2.14
C LYS A 51 -9.51 -8.75 -2.87
N SER A 52 -10.65 -9.22 -2.34
CA SER A 52 -11.52 -10.20 -2.99
C SER A 52 -12.41 -9.63 -4.10
N GLY A 53 -12.41 -8.32 -4.32
CA GLY A 53 -13.25 -7.66 -5.34
C GLY A 53 -14.73 -7.50 -4.95
N ASN A 54 -15.08 -7.79 -3.70
CA ASN A 54 -16.44 -7.70 -3.18
C ASN A 54 -16.74 -6.27 -2.68
N PHE A 55 -16.66 -5.30 -3.58
CA PHE A 55 -16.65 -3.88 -3.23
C PHE A 55 -17.91 -3.41 -2.48
N GLN A 56 -19.10 -3.94 -2.79
CA GLN A 56 -20.31 -3.60 -2.03
C GLN A 56 -20.25 -4.09 -0.58
N VAL A 57 -19.64 -5.25 -0.33
CA VAL A 57 -19.45 -5.80 1.02
C VAL A 57 -18.37 -4.99 1.74
N ALA A 58 -17.26 -4.69 1.07
CA ALA A 58 -16.22 -3.81 1.60
C ALA A 58 -16.78 -2.47 2.08
N ILE A 59 -17.65 -1.82 1.30
CA ILE A 59 -18.29 -0.55 1.67
C ILE A 59 -19.12 -0.68 2.97
N LYS A 60 -19.79 -1.80 3.21
CA LYS A 60 -20.54 -2.03 4.47
C LYS A 60 -19.61 -2.09 5.67
N TYR A 61 -18.47 -2.76 5.54
CA TYR A 61 -17.47 -2.84 6.59
C TYR A 61 -16.73 -1.50 6.79
N LEU A 62 -16.39 -0.79 5.72
CA LEU A 62 -15.77 0.55 5.79
C LEU A 62 -16.68 1.56 6.52
N LYS A 63 -18.00 1.49 6.30
CA LYS A 63 -18.98 2.34 7.03
C LYS A 63 -19.00 2.05 8.53
N GLN A 64 -18.75 0.80 8.93
CA GLN A 64 -18.61 0.43 10.34
C GLN A 64 -17.26 0.91 10.88
N ALA A 65 -16.18 0.71 10.12
CA ALA A 65 -14.83 1.15 10.48
C ALA A 65 -14.76 2.66 10.72
N ALA A 66 -15.41 3.46 9.87
CA ALA A 66 -15.43 4.92 9.97
C ALA A 66 -16.02 5.47 11.29
N LYS A 67 -16.74 4.64 12.06
CA LYS A 67 -17.33 5.03 13.36
C LYS A 67 -16.29 5.09 14.49
N SER A 68 -15.17 4.34 14.41
CA SER A 68 -14.23 4.17 15.53
C SER A 68 -13.07 5.18 15.57
N SER A 69 -13.11 6.23 14.75
CA SER A 69 -12.20 7.40 14.75
C SER A 69 -10.73 7.23 14.34
N THR A 70 -10.13 6.05 14.39
CA THR A 70 -8.75 5.82 13.90
C THR A 70 -8.70 5.68 12.38
N ASN A 71 -7.67 6.24 11.74
CA ASN A 71 -7.31 6.05 10.32
C ASN A 71 -8.42 6.36 9.30
N LYS A 72 -9.17 7.45 9.53
CA LYS A 72 -10.27 7.85 8.64
C LYS A 72 -9.84 8.15 7.20
N ALA A 73 -8.61 8.63 6.99
CA ALA A 73 -8.11 8.92 5.65
C ALA A 73 -7.99 7.62 4.83
N ASP A 74 -7.36 6.58 5.37
CA ASP A 74 -7.27 5.24 4.75
C ASP A 74 -8.65 4.63 4.49
N ILE A 75 -9.56 4.74 5.46
CA ILE A 75 -10.93 4.24 5.32
C ILE A 75 -11.64 4.96 4.16
N TYR A 76 -11.51 6.29 4.07
CA TYR A 76 -12.12 7.06 2.98
C TYR A 76 -11.44 6.81 1.64
N ASN A 77 -10.14 6.56 1.61
CA ASN A 77 -9.44 6.12 0.41
C ASN A 77 -10.01 4.79 -0.10
N LEU A 78 -10.14 3.77 0.75
CA LEU A 78 -10.73 2.48 0.39
C LEU A 78 -12.22 2.59 -0.01
N MET A 79 -12.97 3.54 0.57
CA MET A 79 -14.32 3.84 0.11
C MET A 79 -14.27 4.39 -1.32
N GLY A 80 -13.41 5.36 -1.61
CA GLY A 80 -13.22 5.90 -2.95
C GLY A 80 -12.85 4.83 -3.96
N TYR A 81 -11.87 3.97 -3.61
CA TYR A 81 -11.43 2.83 -4.41
C TYR A 81 -12.57 1.87 -4.74
N SER A 82 -13.33 1.49 -3.72
CA SER A 82 -14.46 0.56 -3.87
C SER A 82 -15.55 1.14 -4.77
N HIS A 83 -15.91 2.43 -4.63
CA HIS A 83 -16.89 3.08 -5.51
C HIS A 83 -16.36 3.21 -6.94
N ARG A 84 -15.07 3.52 -7.12
CA ARG A 84 -14.42 3.62 -8.44
C ARG A 84 -14.48 2.30 -9.20
N LYS A 85 -14.25 1.18 -8.51
CA LYS A 85 -14.33 -0.18 -9.09
C LYS A 85 -15.77 -0.63 -9.40
N LEU A 86 -16.76 0.00 -8.77
CA LEU A 86 -18.18 -0.18 -9.08
C LEU A 86 -18.71 0.78 -10.14
N ASP A 87 -17.83 1.57 -10.78
CA ASP A 87 -18.18 2.62 -11.74
C ASP A 87 -19.06 3.76 -11.18
N LEU A 88 -19.06 3.91 -9.85
CA LEU A 88 -19.76 4.99 -9.13
C LEU A 88 -18.81 6.19 -8.97
N LEU A 89 -18.60 6.94 -10.06
CA LEU A 89 -17.51 7.91 -10.17
C LEU A 89 -17.67 9.13 -9.27
N GLU A 90 -18.89 9.64 -9.11
CA GLU A 90 -19.17 10.80 -8.26
C GLU A 90 -18.93 10.48 -6.78
N GLU A 91 -19.38 9.30 -6.34
CA GLU A 91 -19.13 8.81 -4.99
C GLU A 91 -17.65 8.54 -4.75
N ALA A 92 -16.93 8.01 -5.75
CA ALA A 92 -15.50 7.84 -5.67
C ALA A 92 -14.79 9.18 -5.44
N PHE A 93 -15.10 10.20 -6.23
CA PHE A 93 -14.57 11.55 -6.02
C PHE A 93 -14.89 12.10 -4.63
N PHE A 94 -16.13 11.93 -4.17
CA PHE A 94 -16.54 12.40 -2.86
C PHE A 94 -15.67 11.80 -1.74
N TRP A 95 -15.43 10.48 -1.78
CA TRP A 95 -14.65 9.80 -0.75
C TRP A 95 -13.15 10.09 -0.83
N TYR A 96 -12.55 10.14 -2.03
CA TYR A 96 -11.15 10.55 -2.16
C TYR A 96 -10.94 11.99 -1.68
N LYS A 97 -11.83 12.93 -2.05
CA LYS A 97 -11.75 14.31 -1.56
C LYS A 97 -11.89 14.40 -0.03
N LYS A 98 -12.69 13.52 0.58
CA LYS A 98 -12.75 13.40 2.04
C LYS A 98 -11.46 12.86 2.64
N ALA A 99 -10.83 11.85 2.03
CA ALA A 99 -9.54 11.34 2.47
C ALA A 99 -8.49 12.46 2.42
N LEU A 100 -8.38 13.14 1.27
CA LEU A 100 -7.41 14.22 1.04
C LEU A 100 -7.67 15.49 1.86
N LYS A 101 -8.90 15.71 2.31
CA LYS A 101 -9.21 16.76 3.29
C LYS A 101 -8.64 16.44 4.68
N LEU A 102 -8.54 15.16 5.04
CA LEU A 102 -7.98 14.73 6.33
C LEU A 102 -6.45 14.60 6.25
N ASP A 103 -5.95 14.07 5.14
CA ASP A 103 -4.53 13.93 4.85
C ASP A 103 -4.26 14.27 3.38
N PRO A 104 -3.84 15.52 3.10
CA PRO A 104 -3.48 15.94 1.74
C PRO A 104 -2.30 15.17 1.13
N ARG A 105 -1.45 14.55 1.95
CA ARG A 105 -0.24 13.82 1.53
C ARG A 105 -0.49 12.31 1.41
N HIS A 106 -1.73 11.85 1.58
CA HIS A 106 -2.06 10.43 1.49
C HIS A 106 -1.75 9.89 0.08
N GLN A 107 -0.82 8.94 -0.01
CA GLN A 107 -0.28 8.45 -1.29
C GLN A 107 -1.38 7.80 -2.15
N GLY A 108 -1.99 6.71 -1.67
CA GLY A 108 -3.03 6.00 -2.43
C GLY A 108 -4.26 6.86 -2.80
N ALA A 109 -4.63 7.85 -1.98
CA ALA A 109 -5.73 8.75 -2.32
C ALA A 109 -5.37 9.72 -3.45
N ASN A 110 -4.12 10.22 -3.50
CA ASN A 110 -3.62 11.05 -4.60
C ASN A 110 -3.48 10.25 -5.90
N GLU A 111 -2.97 9.01 -5.82
CA GLU A 111 -2.89 8.10 -6.96
C GLU A 111 -4.28 7.84 -7.55
N TYR A 112 -5.20 7.27 -6.75
CA TYR A 112 -6.48 6.81 -7.27
C TYR A 112 -7.42 7.92 -7.72
N ILE A 113 -7.37 9.10 -7.09
CA ILE A 113 -8.13 10.26 -7.60
C ILE A 113 -7.51 10.80 -8.88
N GLY A 114 -6.18 10.77 -9.01
CA GLY A 114 -5.47 11.11 -10.24
C GLY A 114 -5.90 10.21 -11.40
N GLU A 115 -5.93 8.90 -11.21
CA GLU A 115 -6.45 7.95 -12.20
C GLU A 115 -7.94 8.23 -12.53
N LEU A 116 -8.75 8.57 -11.53
CA LEU A 116 -10.15 8.91 -11.74
C LEU A 116 -10.32 10.20 -12.57
N TYR A 117 -9.44 11.18 -12.40
CA TYR A 117 -9.41 12.38 -13.22
C TYR A 117 -9.10 12.06 -14.68
N LEU A 118 -8.18 11.13 -14.97
CA LEU A 118 -7.93 10.66 -16.35
C LEU A 118 -9.18 10.01 -16.96
N ARG A 119 -9.86 9.14 -16.21
CA ARG A 119 -11.11 8.49 -16.64
C ARG A 119 -12.23 9.49 -16.95
N THR A 120 -12.18 10.67 -16.35
CA THR A 120 -13.16 11.76 -16.53
C THR A 120 -12.61 12.92 -17.36
N ASN A 121 -11.58 12.64 -18.17
CA ASN A 121 -10.97 13.57 -19.13
C ASN A 121 -10.41 14.87 -18.53
N ASN A 122 -9.83 14.77 -17.34
CA ASN A 122 -9.20 15.89 -16.65
C ASN A 122 -7.71 15.62 -16.40
N LEU A 123 -6.94 15.62 -17.49
CA LEU A 123 -5.48 15.42 -17.44
C LEU A 123 -4.79 16.38 -16.47
N LYS A 124 -5.16 17.67 -16.51
CA LYS A 124 -4.55 18.69 -15.65
C LYS A 124 -4.65 18.31 -14.17
N LYS A 125 -5.83 17.87 -13.71
CA LYS A 125 -6.01 17.47 -12.30
C LYS A 125 -5.23 16.22 -11.95
N ALA A 126 -5.07 15.28 -12.87
CA ALA A 126 -4.23 14.11 -12.64
C ALA A 126 -2.75 14.50 -12.45
N GLU A 127 -2.25 15.43 -13.28
CA GLU A 127 -0.88 15.95 -13.15
C GLU A 127 -0.67 16.71 -11.83
N GLU A 128 -1.64 17.50 -11.37
CA GLU A 128 -1.58 18.14 -10.04
C GLU A 128 -1.43 17.11 -8.90
N HIS A 129 -2.06 15.93 -9.00
CA HIS A 129 -1.90 14.87 -8.00
C HIS A 129 -0.57 14.12 -8.13
N LEU A 130 -0.03 13.99 -9.34
CA LEU A 130 1.31 13.44 -9.55
C LEU A 130 2.39 14.34 -8.93
N GLU A 131 2.26 15.67 -9.05
CA GLU A 131 3.16 16.63 -8.39
C GLU A 131 3.15 16.48 -6.86
N VAL A 132 1.99 16.20 -6.26
CA VAL A 132 1.91 15.92 -4.82
C VAL A 132 2.65 14.63 -4.48
N LEU A 133 2.50 13.57 -5.28
CA LEU A 133 3.21 12.31 -5.06
C LEU A 133 4.74 12.47 -5.23
N ASP A 134 5.19 13.30 -6.17
CA ASP A 134 6.61 13.62 -6.37
C ASP A 134 7.23 14.27 -5.11
N ASP A 135 6.50 15.18 -4.44
CA ASP A 135 6.93 15.80 -3.16
C ASP A 135 6.91 14.80 -2.00
N VAL A 136 5.92 13.90 -1.97
CA VAL A 136 5.75 12.94 -0.86
C VAL A 136 6.75 11.78 -0.98
N CYS A 137 7.04 11.32 -2.19
CA CYS A 137 7.82 10.12 -2.46
C CYS A 137 9.27 10.44 -2.86
N LEU A 138 10.06 10.99 -1.92
CA LEU A 138 11.43 11.48 -2.15
C LEU A 138 12.41 10.44 -2.74
N PHE A 139 12.16 9.14 -2.53
CA PHE A 139 12.96 8.04 -3.07
C PHE A 139 12.18 7.15 -4.05
N GLY A 140 11.02 7.62 -4.52
CA GLY A 140 10.05 6.83 -5.27
C GLY A 140 9.06 6.08 -4.36
N CYS A 141 7.89 5.78 -4.92
CA CYS A 141 6.86 4.93 -4.33
C CYS A 141 5.99 4.37 -5.47
N ASP A 142 5.37 3.21 -5.24
CA ASP A 142 4.53 2.55 -6.24
C ASP A 142 3.41 3.48 -6.74
N GLU A 143 2.80 4.26 -5.84
CA GLU A 143 1.72 5.20 -6.18
C GLU A 143 2.14 6.28 -7.19
N TYR A 144 3.37 6.77 -7.09
CA TYR A 144 3.89 7.76 -8.04
C TYR A 144 4.08 7.12 -9.42
N ASP A 145 4.72 5.95 -9.47
CA ASP A 145 5.02 5.25 -10.71
C ASP A 145 3.71 4.84 -11.42
N ASP A 146 2.74 4.31 -10.68
CA ASP A 146 1.42 3.91 -11.20
C ASP A 146 0.67 5.10 -11.82
N LEU A 147 0.58 6.24 -11.11
CA LEU A 147 -0.10 7.41 -11.66
C LEU A 147 0.65 8.02 -12.85
N LYS A 148 1.98 8.04 -12.80
CA LYS A 148 2.82 8.52 -13.90
C LYS A 148 2.59 7.70 -15.17
N ASP A 149 2.63 6.37 -15.06
CA ASP A 149 2.38 5.45 -16.16
C ASP A 149 0.96 5.61 -16.73
N ALA A 150 -0.04 5.79 -15.85
CA ALA A 150 -1.41 6.06 -16.26
C ALA A 150 -1.53 7.36 -17.07
N ILE A 151 -0.86 8.44 -16.64
CA ILE A 151 -0.83 9.73 -17.35
C ILE A 151 -0.15 9.59 -18.71
N GLU A 152 1.00 8.90 -18.78
CA GLU A 152 1.71 8.68 -20.05
C GLU A 152 0.87 7.89 -21.05
N LYS A 153 0.21 6.82 -20.57
CA LYS A 153 -0.68 6.02 -21.40
C LYS A 153 -1.86 6.84 -21.90
N TYR A 154 -2.47 7.65 -21.05
CA TYR A 154 -3.57 8.54 -21.43
C TYR A 154 -3.15 9.52 -22.54
N LYS A 155 -1.99 10.19 -22.39
CA LYS A 155 -1.44 11.11 -23.41
C LYS A 155 -1.19 10.43 -24.76
N LYS A 156 -0.75 9.17 -24.76
CA LYS A 156 -0.53 8.38 -25.99
C LYS A 156 -1.82 7.95 -26.69
N SER A 157 -2.95 7.97 -25.98
CA SER A 157 -4.26 7.55 -26.50
C SER A 157 -5.12 8.70 -27.05
N MET A 158 -4.65 9.94 -26.93
CA MET A 158 -5.25 11.14 -27.53
C MET A 158 -4.80 11.30 -28.98
#